data_AF-A6USH2-F1
#
_entry.id   AF-A6USH2-F1
#
_cell.length_a   1.000
_cell.length_b   1.000
_cell.length_c   1.000
_cell.angle_alpha   90.00
_cell.angle_beta   90.00
_cell.angle_gamma   90.00
#
_symmetry.space_group_name_H-M   'P 1'
#
loop_
_entity.id
_entity.type
_entity.pdbx_description
1 polymer ?
#
loop_
_entity_poly.entity_id
_entity_poly.type
_entity_poly.pdbx_seq_one_letter_code
_entity_poly.pdbx_strand_id
1 'polypeptide(L)'
;MISMEVVNILSRVEKFIAIVIIVVSFILFILSIYTLTLDVLYSELTGEYIYVFFSQFLQNVLLFIIGLELALTLTKHSFSNIIELLLFALVRKILISTEPSRDIALIIFSIIALIAVKQFITREKMSEDL
;
A
#
# COMPACT_ATOMS: atom_id res chain seq x y z
N MET A 1 -1.66 6.04 -37.98
CA MET A 1 -1.03 7.31 -37.55
C MET A 1 -1.72 7.90 -36.32
N ILE A 2 -3.05 7.76 -36.16
CA ILE A 2 -3.81 8.27 -34.99
C ILE A 2 -3.45 7.57 -33.66
N SER A 3 -2.90 6.34 -33.67
CA SER A 3 -2.58 5.61 -32.44
C SER A 3 -1.38 6.16 -31.65
N MET A 4 -0.36 6.72 -32.31
CA MET A 4 0.85 7.17 -31.60
C MET A 4 0.63 8.46 -30.79
N GLU A 5 -0.19 9.38 -31.28
CA GLU A 5 -0.51 10.62 -30.54
C GLU A 5 -1.41 10.33 -29.33
N VAL A 6 -2.42 9.47 -29.49
CA VAL A 6 -3.32 9.07 -28.41
C VAL A 6 -2.59 8.32 -27.30
N VAL A 7 -1.67 7.41 -27.65
CA VAL A 7 -0.84 6.69 -26.66
C VAL A 7 0.09 7.64 -25.91
N ASN A 8 0.66 8.63 -26.59
CA ASN A 8 1.53 9.61 -25.94
C ASN A 8 0.76 10.53 -24.98
N ILE A 9 -0.46 10.96 -25.35
CA ILE A 9 -1.35 11.74 -24.48
C ILE A 9 -1.77 10.93 -23.26
N LEU A 10 -2.17 9.67 -23.44
CA LEU A 10 -2.57 8.78 -22.35
C LEU A 10 -1.43 8.59 -21.35
N SER A 11 -0.21 8.33 -21.84
CA SER A 11 0.97 8.15 -20.99
C SER A 11 1.37 9.42 -20.22
N ARG A 12 1.12 10.61 -20.77
CA ARG A 12 1.33 11.87 -20.04
C ARG A 12 0.32 12.06 -18.93
N VAL A 13 -0.95 11.74 -19.17
CA VAL A 13 -2.02 11.83 -18.18
C VAL A 13 -1.77 10.86 -17.02
N GLU A 14 -1.39 9.62 -17.30
CA GLU A 14 -1.03 8.63 -16.26
C GLU A 14 0.11 9.11 -15.36
N LYS A 15 1.19 9.62 -15.96
CA LYS A 15 2.33 10.19 -15.21
C LYS A 15 1.93 11.40 -14.38
N PHE A 16 1.08 12.26 -14.91
CA PHE A 16 0.57 13.42 -14.18
C PHE A 16 -0.24 13.00 -12.95
N ILE A 17 -1.16 12.04 -13.10
CA ILE A 17 -1.94 11.49 -11.99
C ILE A 17 -1.03 10.86 -10.94
N ALA A 18 -0.05 10.05 -11.35
CA ALA A 18 0.90 9.43 -10.42
C ALA A 18 1.70 10.47 -9.61
N ILE A 19 2.18 11.54 -10.26
CA ILE A 19 2.88 12.64 -9.59
C ILE A 19 1.96 13.33 -8.59
N VAL A 20 0.71 13.62 -8.96
CA VAL A 20 -0.27 14.24 -8.03
C VAL A 20 -0.50 13.35 -6.82
N ILE A 21 -0.70 12.04 -7.00
CA ILE A 21 -0.89 11.09 -5.89
C ILE A 21 0.33 11.06 -4.97
N ILE A 22 1.54 11.03 -5.53
CA ILE A 22 2.78 11.03 -4.73
C ILE A 22 2.90 12.33 -3.93
N VAL A 23 2.67 13.48 -4.55
CA VAL A 23 2.76 14.80 -3.89
C VAL A 23 1.72 14.91 -2.77
N VAL A 24 0.47 14.55 -3.03
CA VAL A 24 -0.60 14.58 -2.02
C VAL A 24 -0.30 13.62 -0.87
N SER A 25 0.11 12.39 -1.18
CA SER A 25 0.47 11.40 -0.15
C SER A 25 1.64 11.87 0.71
N PHE A 26 2.61 12.57 0.11
CA PHE A 26 3.76 13.11 0.82
C PHE A 26 3.35 14.26 1.76
N ILE A 27 2.48 15.17 1.31
CA ILE A 27 1.93 16.25 2.16
C ILE A 27 1.17 15.65 3.35
N LEU A 28 0.30 14.66 3.11
CA LEU A 28 -0.44 13.97 4.17
C LEU A 28 0.49 13.25 5.15
N PHE A 29 1.58 12.65 4.66
CA PHE A 29 2.58 12.01 5.50
C PHE A 29 3.28 13.02 6.42
N ILE A 30 3.71 14.18 5.91
CA ILE A 30 4.31 15.24 6.73
C ILE A 30 3.31 15.75 7.79
N LEU A 31 2.06 15.98 7.40
CA LEU A 31 1.01 16.41 8.34
C LEU A 31 0.79 15.37 9.45
N SER A 32 0.77 14.09 9.08
CA SER A 32 0.60 12.97 10.01
C SER A 32 1.76 12.87 11.02
N ILE A 33 3.01 13.06 10.57
CA ILE A 33 4.17 13.12 11.48
C ILE A 33 4.06 14.32 12.41
N TYR A 34 3.66 15.49 11.89
CA TYR A 34 3.51 16.70 12.70
C TYR A 34 2.48 16.50 13.83
N THR A 35 1.31 15.95 13.53
CA THR A 35 0.30 15.64 14.57
C THR A 35 0.83 14.65 15.60
N LEU A 36 1.54 13.61 15.14
CA LEU A 36 2.14 12.61 16.04
C LEU A 36 3.15 13.24 17.01
N THR A 37 3.96 14.18 16.53
CA THR A 37 4.95 14.88 17.36
C THR A 37 4.34 15.84 18.37
N LEU A 38 3.21 16.47 18.04
CA LEU A 38 2.48 17.31 19.00
C LEU A 38 1.89 16.47 20.13
N ASP A 39 1.30 15.32 19.82
CA ASP A 39 0.72 14.43 20.83
C ASP A 39 1.77 13.97 21.86
N VAL A 40 3.00 13.70 21.43
CA VAL A 40 4.13 13.37 22.33
C VAL A 40 4.57 14.56 23.18
N LEU A 41 4.52 15.79 22.64
CA LEU A 41 4.97 16.98 23.36
C LEU A 41 4.02 17.37 24.51
N TYR A 42 2.71 17.12 24.35
CA TYR A 42 1.68 17.46 25.34
C TYR A 42 1.37 16.31 26.32
N SER A 43 1.86 15.09 26.07
CA SER A 43 1.67 13.94 26.96
C SER A 43 2.85 13.75 27.91
N GLU A 44 2.57 13.30 29.13
CA GLU A 44 3.60 12.86 30.06
C GLU A 44 4.24 11.57 29.53
N LEU A 45 5.57 11.53 29.40
CA LEU A 45 6.31 10.41 28.83
C LEU A 45 6.24 9.17 29.75
N THR A 46 5.20 8.35 29.57
CA THR A 46 5.10 7.00 30.15
C THR A 46 5.50 5.95 29.11
N GLY A 47 5.89 4.75 29.57
CA GLY A 47 6.25 3.64 28.68
C GLY A 47 5.11 3.19 27.75
N GLU A 48 3.85 3.42 28.15
CA GLU A 48 2.67 3.12 27.35
C GLU A 48 2.53 4.08 26.16
N TYR A 49 2.79 5.37 26.35
CA TYR A 49 2.76 6.36 25.26
C TYR A 49 3.83 6.08 24.20
N ILE A 50 5.01 5.58 24.59
CA ILE A 50 6.08 5.22 23.64
C ILE A 50 5.62 4.09 22.72
N TYR A 51 4.94 3.08 23.26
CA TYR A 51 4.41 1.96 22.47
C TYR A 51 3.32 2.43 21.49
N VAL A 52 2.38 3.24 21.98
CA VAL A 52 1.28 3.79 21.15
C VAL A 52 1.83 4.67 20.03
N PHE A 53 2.77 5.56 20.35
CA PHE A 53 3.44 6.42 19.39
C PHE A 53 4.17 5.60 18.31
N PHE A 54 4.96 4.61 18.72
CA PHE A 54 5.69 3.75 17.78
C PHE A 54 4.72 2.98 16.87
N SER A 55 3.65 2.42 17.42
CA SER A 55 2.64 1.72 16.62
C SER A 55 1.99 2.65 15.59
N GLN A 56 1.59 3.86 15.98
CA GLN A 56 0.99 4.84 15.06
C GLN A 56 2.00 5.34 14.01
N PHE A 57 3.27 5.52 14.39
CA PHE A 57 4.33 5.86 13.43
C PHE A 57 4.48 4.77 12.36
N LEU A 58 4.56 3.51 12.77
CA LEU A 58 4.66 2.36 11.86
C LEU A 58 3.43 2.25 10.96
N GLN A 59 2.23 2.52 11.49
CA GLN A 59 0.99 2.60 10.72
C GLN A 59 1.06 3.62 9.58
N ASN A 60 1.47 4.85 9.90
CA ASN A 60 1.52 5.94 8.94
C ASN A 60 2.59 5.70 7.85
N VAL A 61 3.76 5.20 8.25
CA VAL A 61 4.85 4.86 7.31
C VAL A 61 4.45 3.71 6.38
N LEU A 62 3.91 2.61 6.94
CA LEU A 62 3.51 1.47 6.12
C LEU A 62 2.33 1.85 5.21
N LEU A 63 1.40 2.72 5.66
CA LEU A 63 0.32 3.27 4.84
C LEU A 63 0.87 4.04 3.62
N PHE A 64 1.83 4.93 3.85
CA PHE A 64 2.48 5.72 2.81
C PHE A 64 3.20 4.84 1.77
N ILE A 65 3.97 3.84 2.21
CA ILE A 65 4.70 2.92 1.32
C ILE A 65 3.75 2.24 0.32
N ILE A 66 2.61 1.74 0.78
CA ILE A 66 1.64 1.08 -0.11
C ILE A 66 0.97 2.08 -1.04
N GLY A 67 0.65 3.29 -0.57
CA GLY A 67 0.11 4.34 -1.44
C GLY A 67 1.07 4.66 -2.59
N LEU A 68 2.37 4.77 -2.30
CA LEU A 68 3.40 5.03 -3.29
C LEU A 68 3.59 3.87 -4.25
N GLU A 69 3.61 2.63 -3.76
CA GLU A 69 3.82 1.45 -4.59
C GLU A 69 2.60 1.11 -5.45
N LEU A 70 1.38 1.43 -4.98
CA LEU A 70 0.16 1.42 -5.81
C LEU A 70 0.26 2.46 -6.92
N ALA A 71 0.66 3.70 -6.63
CA ALA A 71 0.83 4.75 -7.63
C ALA A 71 1.88 4.37 -8.71
N LEU A 72 2.98 3.74 -8.31
CA LEU A 72 3.99 3.23 -9.23
C LEU A 72 3.46 2.07 -10.09
N THR A 73 2.70 1.17 -9.49
CA THR A 73 2.10 0.03 -10.20
C THR A 73 1.04 0.45 -11.22
N LEU A 74 0.24 1.47 -10.90
CA LEU A 74 -0.70 2.11 -11.83
C LEU A 74 0.00 2.66 -13.07
N THR A 75 1.24 3.15 -12.94
CA THR A 75 2.01 3.73 -14.06
C THR A 75 2.70 2.65 -14.90
N LYS A 76 2.99 1.48 -14.32
CA LYS A 76 3.73 0.41 -14.99
C LYS A 76 2.83 -0.65 -15.64
N HIS A 77 1.50 -0.55 -15.52
CA HIS A 77 0.50 -1.50 -16.06
C HIS A 77 0.80 -2.99 -15.76
N SER A 78 1.60 -3.27 -14.71
CA SER A 78 1.95 -4.64 -14.32
C SER A 78 0.98 -5.12 -13.26
N PHE A 79 -0.12 -5.73 -13.70
CA PHE A 79 -1.09 -6.38 -12.81
C PHE A 79 -0.45 -7.47 -11.92
N SER A 80 0.70 -8.03 -12.33
CA SER A 80 1.44 -9.03 -11.54
C SER A 80 1.95 -8.47 -10.21
N ASN A 81 2.28 -7.17 -10.14
CA ASN A 81 2.70 -6.51 -8.91
C ASN A 81 1.53 -6.21 -7.96
N ILE A 82 0.29 -6.16 -8.47
CA ILE A 82 -0.88 -5.77 -7.65
C ILE A 82 -1.19 -6.83 -6.60
N ILE A 83 -1.07 -8.12 -6.94
CA ILE A 83 -1.32 -9.21 -5.96
C ILE A 83 -0.28 -9.18 -4.83
N GLU A 84 0.99 -8.89 -5.15
CA GLU A 84 2.05 -8.76 -4.14
C GLU A 84 1.83 -7.55 -3.23
N LEU A 85 1.40 -6.44 -3.81
CA LEU A 85 0.98 -5.23 -3.09
C LEU A 85 -0.18 -5.48 -2.15
N LEU A 86 -1.21 -6.17 -2.61
CA LEU A 86 -2.36 -6.55 -1.79
C LEU A 86 -1.95 -7.50 -0.66
N LEU A 87 -1.05 -8.45 -0.94
CA LEU A 87 -0.50 -9.34 0.08
C LEU A 87 0.24 -8.55 1.16
N PHE A 88 1.13 -7.63 0.76
CA PHE A 88 1.85 -6.75 1.68
C PHE A 88 0.90 -5.86 2.50
N ALA A 89 -0.17 -5.36 1.89
CA ALA A 89 -1.21 -4.58 2.56
C ALA A 89 -1.96 -5.36 3.64
N LEU A 90 -2.22 -6.65 3.41
CA LEU A 90 -2.85 -7.52 4.39
C LEU A 90 -1.89 -7.91 5.51
N VAL A 91 -0.66 -8.27 5.18
CA VAL A 91 0.36 -8.67 6.17
C VAL A 91 0.67 -7.52 7.13
N ARG A 92 0.82 -6.28 6.66
CA ARG A 92 1.07 -5.15 7.57
C ARG A 92 -0.08 -4.93 8.55
N LYS A 93 -1.33 -5.24 8.17
CA LYS A 93 -2.48 -5.07 9.05
C LYS A 93 -2.31 -5.96 10.29
N ILE A 94 -1.78 -7.17 10.15
CA ILE A 94 -1.46 -8.06 11.27
C ILE A 94 -0.37 -7.49 12.19
N LEU A 95 0.67 -6.86 11.63
CA LEU A 95 1.79 -6.30 12.42
C LEU A 95 1.40 -5.09 13.28
N ILE A 96 0.33 -4.42 12.87
CA ILE A 96 -0.12 -3.14 13.40
C ILE A 96 -1.35 -3.31 14.30
N SER A 97 -2.22 -4.27 13.97
CA SER A 97 -3.53 -4.40 14.59
C SER A 97 -3.44 -4.86 16.04
N THR A 98 -4.08 -4.11 16.93
CA THR A 98 -4.52 -4.54 18.26
C THR A 98 -5.95 -5.13 18.24
N GLU A 99 -6.50 -5.33 17.04
CA GLU A 99 -7.87 -5.77 16.78
C GLU A 99 -8.17 -7.18 17.35
N PRO A 100 -9.46 -7.46 17.65
CA PRO A 100 -9.87 -8.77 18.14
C PRO A 100 -9.45 -9.90 17.20
N SER A 101 -9.10 -11.04 17.78
CA SER A 101 -8.55 -12.24 17.12
C SER A 101 -9.35 -12.74 15.90
N ARG A 102 -10.64 -12.44 15.82
CA ARG A 102 -11.51 -12.79 14.68
C ARG A 102 -11.12 -12.06 13.40
N ASP A 103 -10.68 -10.81 13.49
CA ASP A 103 -10.32 -10.02 12.31
C ASP A 103 -9.00 -10.49 11.71
N ILE A 104 -8.09 -10.98 12.55
CA ILE A 104 -6.84 -11.60 12.13
C ILE A 104 -7.12 -12.89 11.35
N ALA A 105 -8.08 -13.72 11.80
CA ALA A 105 -8.45 -14.94 11.09
C ALA A 105 -8.99 -14.66 9.67
N LEU A 106 -9.81 -13.62 9.50
CA LEU A 106 -10.30 -13.20 8.19
C LEU A 106 -9.17 -12.68 7.28
N ILE A 107 -8.21 -11.93 7.84
CA ILE A 107 -7.04 -11.46 7.09
C ILE A 107 -6.21 -12.65 6.60
N ILE A 108 -5.95 -13.65 7.44
CA ILE A 108 -5.23 -14.87 7.06
C ILE A 108 -5.96 -15.59 5.92
N PHE A 109 -7.29 -15.72 5.99
CA PHE A 109 -8.08 -16.32 4.93
C PHE A 109 -7.97 -15.54 3.61
N SER A 110 -8.00 -14.20 3.66
CA SER A 110 -7.78 -13.36 2.48
C SER A 110 -6.39 -13.55 1.88
N ILE A 111 -5.34 -13.68 2.69
CA ILE A 111 -3.97 -13.95 2.23
C ILE A 111 -3.91 -15.29 1.49
N ILE A 112 -4.50 -16.35 2.05
CA ILE A 112 -4.54 -17.68 1.42
C ILE A 112 -5.25 -17.61 0.05
N ALA A 113 -6.40 -16.92 -0.01
CA ALA A 113 -7.13 -16.75 -1.26
C ALA A 113 -6.31 -15.99 -2.32
N LEU A 114 -5.63 -14.90 -1.93
CA LEU A 114 -4.75 -14.14 -2.84
C LEU A 114 -3.59 -14.98 -3.37
N ILE A 115 -2.96 -15.80 -2.53
CA ILE A 115 -1.88 -16.71 -2.94
C ILE A 115 -2.40 -17.75 -3.94
N ALA A 116 -3.60 -18.31 -3.69
CA ALA A 116 -4.22 -19.28 -4.59
C ALA A 116 -4.51 -18.67 -5.97
N VAL A 117 -5.05 -17.45 -6.01
CA VAL A 117 -5.28 -16.71 -7.27
C VAL A 117 -3.96 -16.43 -7.99
N LYS A 118 -2.90 -16.02 -7.27
CA LYS A 118 -1.57 -15.82 -7.85
C LYS A 118 -1.07 -17.08 -8.55
N GLN A 119 -1.14 -18.23 -7.87
CA GLN A 119 -0.69 -19.51 -8.40
C GLN A 119 -1.51 -19.95 -9.61
N PHE A 120 -2.82 -19.73 -9.61
CA PHE A 120 -3.68 -20.04 -10.75
C PHE A 120 -3.28 -19.26 -12.00
N ILE A 121 -3.15 -17.93 -11.87
CA ILE A 121 -2.75 -17.04 -12.98
C ILE A 121 -1.35 -17.39 -13.50
N THR A 122 -0.40 -17.73 -12.61
CA THR A 122 0.95 -18.14 -13.03
C THR A 122 0.95 -19.46 -13.80
N ARG A 123 0.11 -20.42 -13.41
CA ARG A 123 0.01 -21.72 -14.11
C ARG A 123 -0.56 -21.58 -15.52
N GLU A 124 -1.57 -20.74 -15.71
CA GLU A 124 -2.20 -20.50 -17.01
C GLU A 124 -1.20 -19.87 -18.01
N LYS A 125 -0.41 -18.89 -17.56
CA LYS A 125 0.64 -18.28 -18.39
C LYS A 125 1.70 -19.28 -18.86
N MET A 126 2.05 -20.28 -18.05
CA MET A 126 3.01 -21.32 -18.44
C MET A 126 2.46 -22.32 -19.47
N SER A 127 1.13 -22.46 -19.60
CA SER A 127 0.53 -23.40 -20.55
C SER A 127 0.28 -22.81 -21.94
N GLU A 128 0.30 -21.48 -22.10
CA GLU A 128 0.20 -20.83 -23.42
C GLU A 128 1.56 -20.73 -24.14
N ASP A 129 2.67 -20.86 -23.42
CA ASP A 129 4.04 -20.82 -23.96
C ASP A 129 4.59 -22.21 -24.38
N LEU A 130 3.73 -23.24 -24.47
CA LEU A 130 4.06 -24.65 -24.76
C LEU A 130 3.26 -25.18 -25.94
#